data_AF-A0A838IBH7-F1
#
_entry.id   AF-A0A838IBH7-F1
#
_cell.length_a   1.000
_cell.length_b   1.000
_cell.length_c   1.000
_cell.angle_alpha   90.00
_cell.angle_beta   90.00
_cell.angle_gamma   90.00
#
_symmetry.space_group_name_H-M   'P 1'
#
loop_
_entity.id
_entity.type
_entity.pdbx_description
1 polymer ?
#
loop_
_entity_poly.entity_id
_entity_poly.type
_entity_poly.pdbx_seq_one_letter_code
_entity_poly.pdbx_strand_id
1 'polypeptide(L)'
;MAPGEESPPGLVEVATQWGHIGVVGFGGPPAHIALLRDLCVGRRRWMSPREFEDAIAAANLLPGPASTQLAIFSAWWVRGTAGALVGGLAFV
;
A
#
# COMPACT_ATOMS: atom_id res chain seq x y z
N MET A 1 -6.16 13.15 2.28
CA MET A 1 -7.46 13.21 3.00
C MET A 1 -7.70 14.65 3.43
N ALA A 2 -8.80 15.33 3.13
CA ALA A 2 -10.22 14.93 3.17
C ALA A 2 -11.06 15.65 2.07
N PRO A 3 -12.32 15.24 1.76
CA PRO A 3 -13.45 15.19 2.70
C PRO A 3 -14.22 13.85 2.68
N GLY A 4 -14.60 13.41 3.89
CA GLY A 4 -15.36 12.20 4.18
C GLY A 4 -14.90 11.64 5.53
N GLU A 5 -15.73 11.78 6.56
CA GLU A 5 -15.48 11.39 7.96
C GLU A 5 -15.43 9.87 8.16
N GLU A 6 -14.58 9.18 7.42
CA GLU A 6 -14.32 7.75 7.63
C GLU A 6 -13.09 7.60 8.52
N SER A 7 -13.26 6.89 9.64
CA SER A 7 -12.15 6.62 10.55
C SER A 7 -11.00 5.95 9.78
N PRO A 8 -9.75 6.37 10.01
CA PRO A 8 -8.61 5.73 9.37
C PRO A 8 -8.63 4.22 9.68
N PRO A 9 -8.31 3.35 8.69
CA PRO A 9 -8.53 1.93 8.84
C PRO A 9 -7.77 1.36 10.03
N GLY A 10 -8.32 0.32 10.64
CA GLY A 10 -7.70 -0.34 11.77
C GLY A 10 -6.33 -0.91 11.40
N LEU A 11 -5.40 -0.97 12.35
CA LEU A 11 -4.10 -1.60 12.10
C LEU A 11 -4.24 -3.08 11.72
N VAL A 12 -5.26 -3.76 12.25
CA VAL A 12 -5.60 -5.14 11.87
C VAL A 12 -6.02 -5.24 10.41
N GLU A 13 -6.75 -4.23 9.91
CA GLU A 13 -7.13 -4.18 8.49
C GLU A 13 -5.90 -3.98 7.61
N VAL A 14 -5.00 -3.06 7.97
CA VAL A 14 -3.72 -2.88 7.28
C VAL A 14 -2.91 -4.17 7.28
N ALA A 15 -2.73 -4.82 8.43
CA ALA A 15 -2.01 -6.09 8.54
C ALA A 15 -2.62 -7.17 7.64
N THR A 16 -3.94 -7.31 7.66
CA THR A 16 -4.66 -8.35 6.91
C THR A 16 -4.57 -8.10 5.40
N GLN A 17 -4.76 -6.85 4.96
CA GLN A 17 -4.74 -6.54 3.52
C GLN A 17 -3.31 -6.63 2.94
N TRP A 18 -2.30 -6.11 3.64
CA TRP A 18 -0.91 -6.20 3.18
C TRP A 18 -0.38 -7.63 3.27
N GLY A 19 -0.70 -8.35 4.35
CA GLY A 19 -0.33 -9.75 4.50
C GLY A 19 -0.98 -10.66 3.46
N HIS A 20 -2.24 -10.40 3.12
CA HIS A 20 -2.88 -11.11 2.01
C HIS A 20 -2.14 -10.87 0.69
N ILE A 21 -1.78 -9.62 0.38
CA ILE A 21 -1.01 -9.30 -0.84
C ILE A 21 0.38 -9.96 -0.82
N GLY A 22 1.09 -9.96 0.31
CA GLY A 22 2.39 -10.64 0.45
C GLY A 22 2.29 -12.14 0.22
N VAL A 23 1.20 -12.77 0.68
CA VAL A 23 0.95 -14.21 0.49
C VAL A 23 0.48 -14.56 -0.93
N VAL A 24 -0.32 -13.72 -1.58
CA VAL A 24 -0.90 -14.04 -2.91
C VAL A 24 -0.19 -13.38 -4.09
N GLY A 25 0.77 -12.48 -3.82
CA GLY A 25 1.53 -11.70 -4.80
C GLY A 25 2.56 -12.48 -5.62
N PHE A 26 2.33 -13.77 -5.87
CA PHE A 26 3.16 -14.57 -6.76
C PHE A 26 3.10 -14.00 -8.18
N GLY A 27 4.27 -13.73 -8.79
CA GLY A 27 4.37 -13.03 -10.08
C GLY A 27 5.33 -11.84 -10.08
N GLY A 28 6.02 -11.60 -8.95
CA GLY A 28 7.08 -10.59 -8.86
C GLY A 28 6.57 -9.16 -8.66
N PRO A 29 7.43 -8.15 -8.80
CA PRO A 29 7.07 -6.76 -8.49
C PRO A 29 5.84 -6.22 -9.25
N PRO A 30 5.63 -6.49 -10.55
CA PRO A 30 4.45 -6.00 -11.26
C PRO A 30 3.12 -6.54 -10.69
N ALA A 31 3.11 -7.80 -10.23
CA ALA A 31 1.93 -8.40 -9.60
C ALA A 31 1.56 -7.68 -8.31
N HIS A 32 2.54 -7.41 -7.44
CA HIS A 32 2.32 -6.66 -6.21
C HIS A 32 1.84 -5.23 -6.47
N ILE A 33 2.40 -4.53 -7.46
CA ILE A 33 1.97 -3.18 -7.84
C ILE A 33 0.51 -3.19 -8.30
N ALA A 34 0.11 -4.16 -9.12
CA ALA A 34 -1.27 -4.30 -9.57
C ALA A 34 -2.23 -4.59 -8.41
N LEU A 35 -1.86 -5.49 -7.49
CA LEU A 35 -2.65 -5.82 -6.30
C LEU A 35 -2.80 -4.62 -5.34
N LEU A 36 -1.72 -3.86 -5.13
CA LEU A 36 -1.74 -2.64 -4.32
C LEU A 36 -2.59 -1.55 -4.97
N ARG A 37 -2.55 -1.42 -6.30
CA ARG A 37 -3.42 -0.48 -7.03
C ARG A 37 -4.88 -0.85 -6.88
N ASP A 38 -5.22 -2.11 -7.12
CA ASP A 38 -6.57 -2.62 -6.98
C ASP A 38 -7.08 -2.40 -5.54
N LEU A 39 -6.26 -2.68 -4.54
CA LEU A 39 -6.61 -2.43 -3.14
C LEU A 39 -6.81 -0.93 -2.84
N CYS A 40 -5.77 -0.13 -3.04
CA CYS A 40 -5.70 1.26 -2.55
C CYS A 40 -6.52 2.22 -3.41
N VAL A 41 -6.61 1.98 -4.71
CA VAL A 41 -7.30 2.86 -5.67
C VAL A 41 -8.66 2.30 -6.05
N GLY A 42 -8.76 0.99 -6.32
CA GLY A 42 -9.99 0.36 -6.80
C GLY A 42 -11.01 0.10 -5.68
N ARG A 43 -10.69 -0.84 -4.80
CA ARG A 43 -11.61 -1.39 -3.80
C ARG A 43 -11.82 -0.46 -2.61
N ARG A 44 -10.72 -0.04 -1.97
CA ARG A 44 -10.78 0.80 -0.75
C ARG A 44 -10.78 2.29 -1.03
N ARG A 45 -10.28 2.70 -2.21
CA ARG A 45 -10.23 4.11 -2.64
C ARG A 45 -9.56 5.03 -1.61
N TRP A 46 -8.56 4.52 -0.88
CA TRP A 46 -7.74 5.30 0.04
C TRP A 46 -6.79 6.25 -0.67
N MET A 47 -6.44 5.94 -1.92
CA MET A 47 -5.61 6.75 -2.80
C MET A 47 -6.36 7.01 -4.11
N SER A 48 -6.25 8.23 -4.62
CA SER A 48 -6.59 8.52 -6.00
C SER A 48 -5.60 7.84 -6.96
N PRO A 49 -5.98 7.62 -8.23
CA PRO A 49 -5.05 7.08 -9.23
C PRO A 49 -3.76 7.88 -9.32
N ARG A 50 -3.84 9.21 -9.25
CA ARG A 50 -2.69 10.10 -9.35
C ARG A 50 -1.75 9.97 -8.15
N GLU A 51 -2.29 9.95 -6.93
CA GLU A 51 -1.47 9.75 -5.72
C GLU A 51 -0.75 8.39 -5.76
N PHE A 52 -1.36 7.37 -6.35
CA PHE A 52 -0.72 6.07 -6.52
C PHE A 52 0.39 6.09 -7.59
N GLU A 53 0.22 6.79 -8.70
CA GLU A 53 1.30 6.98 -9.69
C GLU A 53 2.48 7.74 -9.09
N ASP A 54 2.21 8.78 -8.29
CA ASP A 54 3.27 9.54 -7.59
C ASP A 54 4.02 8.63 -6.60
N ALA A 55 3.32 7.70 -5.93
CA ALA A 55 3.92 6.71 -5.05
C ALA A 55 4.81 5.70 -5.82
N ILE A 56 4.40 5.27 -7.01
CA ILE A 56 5.25 4.44 -7.90
C ILE A 56 6.51 5.20 -8.31
N ALA A 57 6.36 6.46 -8.72
CA ALA A 57 7.49 7.30 -9.08
C ALA A 57 8.47 7.43 -7.90
N ALA A 58 7.96 7.68 -6.69
CA ALA A 58 8.78 7.74 -5.48
C ALA A 58 9.51 6.42 -5.19
N ALA A 59 8.84 5.27 -5.32
CA ALA A 59 9.45 3.96 -5.11
C ALA A 59 10.56 3.64 -6.13
N ASN A 60 10.44 4.14 -7.36
CA ASN A 60 11.45 3.94 -8.42
C ASN A 60 12.65 4.87 -8.30
N LEU A 61 12.54 5.98 -7.56
CA LEU A 61 13.67 6.88 -7.28
C LEU A 61 14.64 6.32 -6.25
N LEU A 62 14.16 5.45 -5.38
CA LEU A 62 14.92 4.89 -4.25
C LEU A 62 15.53 3.54 -4.63
N PRO A 63 16.80 3.27 -4.22
CA PRO A 63 17.41 1.97 -4.44
C PRO A 63 16.72 0.92 -3.55
N GLY A 64 16.16 -0.12 -4.17
CA GLY A 64 15.55 -1.22 -3.43
C GLY A 64 14.43 -1.92 -4.21
N PRO A 65 13.78 -2.93 -3.60
CA PRO A 65 12.65 -3.62 -4.20
C PRO A 65 11.43 -2.70 -4.31
N ALA A 66 11.09 -2.25 -5.52
CA ALA A 66 10.00 -1.31 -5.77
C ALA A 66 8.65 -1.73 -5.15
N SER A 67 8.33 -3.03 -5.15
CA SER A 67 7.09 -3.56 -4.56
C SER A 67 7.01 -3.36 -3.05
N THR A 68 8.09 -3.65 -2.31
CA THR A 68 8.13 -3.46 -0.85
C THR A 68 8.10 -1.98 -0.49
N GLN A 69 8.82 -1.15 -1.26
CA GLN A 69 8.83 0.30 -1.05
C GLN A 69 7.44 0.91 -1.27
N LEU A 70 6.77 0.51 -2.34
CA LEU A 70 5.39 0.93 -2.62
C LEU A 70 4.41 0.41 -1.56
N ALA A 71 4.58 -0.83 -1.08
CA ALA A 71 3.76 -1.39 -0.01
C ALA A 71 3.90 -0.58 1.29
N ILE A 72 5.12 -0.25 1.71
CA ILE A 72 5.38 0.56 2.91
C ILE A 72 4.81 1.97 2.74
N PHE A 73 5.04 2.60 1.58
CA PHE A 73 4.57 3.96 1.30
C PHE A 73 3.04 4.03 1.29
N SER A 74 2.36 3.08 0.64
CA SER A 74 0.91 3.02 0.61
C SER A 74 0.31 2.74 1.99
N ALA A 75 0.94 1.87 2.80
CA ALA A 75 0.50 1.65 4.17
C ALA A 75 0.69 2.90 5.06
N TRP A 76 1.79 3.64 4.83
CA TRP A 76 2.03 4.93 5.47
C TRP A 76 0.98 5.97 5.06
N TRP A 77 0.62 6.04 3.78
CA TRP A 77 -0.41 6.94 3.28
C TRP A 77 -1.76 6.68 3.96
N VAL A 78 -2.08 5.42 4.18
CA VAL A 78 -3.37 4.95 4.70
C VAL A 78 -3.48 5.12 6.23
N ARG A 79 -2.40 4.86 6.99
CA ARG A 79 -2.46 4.82 8.47
C ARG A 79 -1.22 5.39 9.16
N GLY A 80 -0.49 6.27 8.50
CA GLY A 80 0.70 6.94 9.03
C GLY A 80 1.83 5.96 9.37
N THR A 81 2.71 6.34 10.29
CA THR A 81 3.90 5.54 10.67
C THR A 81 3.55 4.16 11.21
N ALA A 82 2.46 4.04 11.99
CA ALA A 82 1.99 2.74 12.48
C ALA A 82 1.52 1.83 11.33
N GLY A 83 0.84 2.41 10.33
CA GLY A 83 0.51 1.73 9.08
C GLY A 83 1.73 1.24 8.34
N ALA A 84 2.75 2.09 8.19
CA ALA A 84 4.00 1.77 7.52
C ALA A 84 4.70 0.55 8.15
N LEU A 85 4.81 0.53 9.48
CA LEU A 85 5.43 -0.57 10.21
C LEU A 85 4.64 -1.87 10.08
N VAL A 86 3.32 -1.81 10.35
CA VAL A 86 2.46 -3.00 10.32
C VAL A 86 2.29 -3.55 8.91
N GLY A 87 2.02 -2.68 7.93
CA GLY A 87 1.88 -3.06 6.53
C GLY A 87 3.19 -3.56 5.93
N GLY A 88 4.33 -2.92 6.27
CA GLY A 88 5.65 -3.38 5.86
C GLY A 88 5.99 -4.77 6.40
N LEU A 89 5.76 -5.01 7.69
CA LEU A 89 6.01 -6.31 8.32
C LEU A 89 5.05 -7.40 7.83
N ALA A 90 3.80 -7.06 7.54
CA ALA A 90 2.82 -8.03 7.05
C ALA A 90 3.07 -8.41 5.58
N PHE A 91 3.58 -7.48 4.76
CA PHE A 91 3.79 -7.69 3.33
C PHE A 91 4.98 -8.60 2.99
N VAL A 92 5.98 -8.67 3.88
CA VAL A 92 7.20 -9.50 3.72
C VAL A 92 6.94 -10.92 4.19
#